data_AF-A0A964RIK3-F1
#
_entry.id   AF-A0A964RIK3-F1
#
_cell.length_a   1.000
_cell.length_b   1.000
_cell.length_c   1.000
_cell.angle_alpha   90.00
_cell.angle_beta   90.00
_cell.angle_gamma   90.00
#
_symmetry.space_group_name_H-M   'P 1'
#
loop_
_entity.id
_entity.type
_entity.pdbx_description
1 polymer ?
#
loop_
_entity_poly.entity_id
_entity_poly.type
_entity_poly.pdbx_seq_one_letter_code
_entity_poly.pdbx_strand_id
1 'polypeptide(L)'
;MNDLMKLSENIQSSIFHYRIDDFNKQLIELINLLEQELANGIKIENQDKISTIKKIIGSINIAFENKDYLLFADILKYELEANFKVD
;
A
#
# COMPACT_ATOMS: atom_id res chain seq x y z
N MET A 1 8.00 -7.66 5.51
CA MET A 1 8.16 -6.20 5.73
C MET A 1 9.09 -5.55 4.69
N ASN A 2 10.31 -6.07 4.45
CA ASN A 2 11.20 -5.56 3.39
C ASN A 2 10.54 -5.58 2.00
N ASP A 3 9.73 -6.59 1.70
CA ASP A 3 9.03 -6.71 0.42
C ASP A 3 7.98 -5.63 0.23
N LEU A 4 7.27 -5.23 1.30
CA LEU A 4 6.27 -4.17 1.28
C LEU A 4 6.91 -2.80 0.98
N MET A 5 8.05 -2.50 1.60
CA MET A 5 8.77 -1.24 1.36
C MET A 5 9.33 -1.19 -0.06
N LYS A 6 9.95 -2.28 -0.52
CA LYS A 6 10.46 -2.39 -1.89
C LYS A 6 9.35 -2.25 -2.92
N LEU A 7 8.19 -2.84 -2.66
CA LEU A 7 7.03 -2.73 -3.54
C LEU A 7 6.47 -1.30 -3.54
N SER A 8 6.39 -0.64 -2.39
CA SER A 8 6.03 0.78 -2.28
C SER A 8 6.92 1.67 -3.15
N GLU A 9 8.25 1.52 -3.04
CA GLU A 9 9.22 2.28 -3.82
C GLU A 9 9.10 2.01 -5.32
N ASN A 10 8.87 0.74 -5.71
CA ASN A 10 8.67 0.35 -7.10
C ASN A 10 7.41 0.98 -7.69
N ILE A 11 6.30 0.98 -6.96
CA ILE A 11 5.03 1.58 -7.39
C ILE A 11 5.19 3.09 -7.57
N GLN A 12 5.81 3.77 -6.60
CA GLN A 12 6.11 5.20 -6.70
C GLN A 12 6.99 5.47 -7.94
N SER A 13 8.03 4.66 -8.16
CA SER A 13 8.87 4.77 -9.37
C SER A 13 8.08 4.56 -10.66
N SER A 14 7.12 3.63 -10.69
CA SER A 14 6.26 3.40 -11.85
C SER A 14 5.36 4.61 -12.12
N ILE A 15 4.81 5.24 -11.07
CA ILE A 15 4.02 6.47 -11.17
C ILE A 15 4.87 7.62 -11.75
N PHE A 16 6.04 7.90 -11.14
CA PHE A 16 6.90 9.01 -11.56
C PHE A 16 7.40 8.88 -13.00
N HIS A 17 7.62 7.65 -13.48
CA HIS A 17 8.06 7.38 -14.85
C HIS A 17 6.90 7.09 -15.81
N TYR A 18 5.64 7.29 -15.40
CA TYR A 18 4.43 7.03 -16.19
C TYR A 18 4.34 5.59 -16.75
N ARG A 19 4.88 4.60 -16.03
CA ARG A 19 4.81 3.17 -16.38
C ARG A 19 3.53 2.55 -15.81
N ILE A 20 2.38 2.92 -16.40
CA ILE A 20 1.06 2.57 -15.87
C ILE A 20 0.79 1.05 -15.84
N ASP A 21 1.29 0.30 -16.82
CA ASP A 21 1.13 -1.16 -16.83
C ASP A 21 1.90 -1.84 -15.69
N ASP A 22 3.10 -1.35 -15.38
CA ASP A 22 3.91 -1.84 -14.26
C ASP A 22 3.26 -1.46 -12.92
N PHE A 23 2.78 -0.21 -12.82
CA PHE A 23 2.00 0.27 -11.68
C PHE A 23 0.79 -0.64 -11.40
N ASN A 24 -0.03 -0.95 -12.42
CA ASN A 24 -1.22 -1.77 -12.25
C ASN A 24 -0.89 -3.19 -11.75
N LYS A 25 0.18 -3.81 -12.28
CA LYS A 25 0.63 -5.13 -11.83
C LYS A 25 1.09 -5.09 -10.37
N GLN A 26 1.88 -4.08 -10.02
CA GLN A 26 2.43 -3.92 -8.67
C GLN A 26 1.36 -3.54 -7.64
N LEU A 27 0.33 -2.78 -8.05
CA LEU A 27 -0.83 -2.49 -7.20
C LEU A 27 -1.55 -3.77 -6.79
N ILE A 28 -1.79 -4.70 -7.71
CA ILE A 28 -2.42 -6.00 -7.39
C ILE A 28 -1.57 -6.76 -6.37
N GLU A 29 -0.25 -6.77 -6.54
CA GLU A 29 0.68 -7.38 -5.59
C GLU A 29 0.60 -6.72 -4.20
N LEU A 30 0.48 -5.39 -4.14
CA LEU A 30 0.38 -4.65 -2.89
C LEU A 30 -0.91 -5.00 -2.14
N ILE A 31 -2.05 -5.02 -2.83
CA ILE A 31 -3.33 -5.39 -2.22
C ILE A 31 -3.27 -6.81 -1.66
N ASN A 32 -2.71 -7.76 -2.43
CA ASN A 32 -2.57 -9.14 -1.97
C ASN A 32 -1.70 -9.24 -0.69
N LEU A 33 -0.60 -8.49 -0.61
CA LEU A 33 0.24 -8.47 0.59
C LEU A 33 -0.50 -7.86 1.80
N LEU A 34 -1.24 -6.78 1.60
CA LEU A 34 -2.03 -6.15 2.67
C LEU A 34 -3.17 -7.05 3.17
N GLU A 35 -3.81 -7.80 2.28
CA GLU A 35 -4.82 -8.80 2.65
C GLU A 35 -4.21 -9.97 3.44
N GLN A 36 -3.02 -10.42 3.06
CA GLN A 36 -2.29 -11.44 3.83
C GLN A 36 -1.92 -10.94 5.23
N GLU A 37 -1.44 -9.70 5.36
CA GLU A 37 -1.17 -9.08 6.66
C GLU A 37 -2.43 -8.96 7.51
N LEU A 38 -3.57 -8.61 6.91
CA LEU A 38 -4.85 -8.63 7.59
C LEU A 38 -5.20 -10.04 8.09
N ALA A 39 -5.08 -11.07 7.24
CA ALA A 39 -5.39 -12.45 7.60
C ALA A 39 -4.51 -12.96 8.76
N ASN A 40 -3.21 -12.62 8.73
CA ASN A 40 -2.25 -12.97 9.78
C ASN A 40 -2.50 -12.21 11.10
N GLY A 41 -2.98 -10.96 11.00
CA GLY A 41 -3.27 -10.09 12.13
C GLY A 41 -4.55 -10.41 12.91
N ILE A 42 -5.40 -11.35 12.44
CA ILE A 42 -6.68 -11.74 13.08
C ILE A 42 -6.50 -12.38 14.47
N LYS A 43 -5.26 -12.65 14.92
CA LYS A 43 -4.96 -12.93 16.33
C LYS A 43 -5.11 -11.63 17.15
N ILE A 44 -6.35 -11.32 17.51
CA ILE A 44 -6.98 -10.40 18.51
C ILE A 44 -6.16 -9.24 19.14
N GLU A 45 -4.84 -9.32 19.30
CA GLU A 45 -3.99 -8.32 19.97
C GLU A 45 -3.60 -7.11 19.08
N ASN A 46 -3.95 -7.06 17.79
CA ASN A 46 -3.52 -6.01 16.85
C ASN A 46 -4.67 -5.29 16.13
N GLN A 47 -5.78 -5.00 16.83
CA GLN A 47 -6.94 -4.33 16.22
C GLN A 47 -6.60 -2.96 15.60
N ASP A 48 -5.69 -2.20 16.21
CA ASP A 48 -5.26 -0.89 15.69
C ASP A 48 -4.56 -1.04 14.33
N LYS A 49 -3.68 -2.05 14.20
CA LYS A 49 -2.98 -2.34 12.94
C LYS A 49 -3.95 -2.77 11.84
N ILE A 50 -4.96 -3.57 12.17
CA ILE A 50 -6.03 -3.95 11.22
C ILE A 50 -6.80 -2.72 10.73
N SER A 51 -7.15 -1.81 11.64
CA SER A 51 -7.84 -0.55 11.31
C SER A 51 -7.01 0.30 10.35
N THR A 52 -5.71 0.44 10.63
CA THR A 52 -4.77 1.17 9.76
C THR A 52 -4.68 0.56 8.36
N ILE A 53 -4.52 -0.76 8.23
CA ILE A 53 -4.45 -1.41 6.92
C ILE A 53 -5.73 -1.18 6.11
N LYS A 54 -6.91 -1.33 6.75
CA LYS A 54 -8.19 -1.09 6.08
C LYS A 54 -8.33 0.34 5.60
N LYS A 55 -7.89 1.32 6.39
CA LYS A 55 -7.86 2.73 5.98
C LYS A 55 -6.94 2.95 4.77
N ILE A 56 -5.73 2.39 4.81
CA ILE A 56 -4.76 2.50 3.70
C ILE A 56 -5.34 1.91 2.41
N ILE A 57 -5.91 0.70 2.45
CA ILE A 57 -6.56 0.06 1.29
C ILE A 57 -7.69 0.95 0.76
N GLY A 58 -8.54 1.50 1.65
CA GLY A 58 -9.62 2.40 1.27
C GLY A 58 -9.12 3.65 0.54
N SER A 59 -8.09 4.31 1.08
CA SER A 59 -7.47 5.49 0.46
C SER A 59 -6.83 5.17 -0.88
N ILE A 60 -6.12 4.03 -0.98
CA ILE A 60 -5.53 3.52 -2.23
C ILE A 60 -6.60 3.32 -3.31
N ASN A 61 -7.73 2.70 -2.95
CA ASN A 61 -8.83 2.46 -3.89
C ASN A 61 -9.42 3.78 -4.40
N ILE A 62 -9.66 4.74 -3.51
CA ILE A 62 -10.18 6.07 -3.88
C ILE A 62 -9.21 6.79 -4.83
N ALA A 63 -7.91 6.78 -4.51
CA ALA A 63 -6.91 7.42 -5.35
C ALA A 63 -6.82 6.74 -6.73
N PHE A 64 -6.85 5.41 -6.78
CA PHE A 64 -6.82 4.63 -8.02
C PHE A 64 -8.07 4.86 -8.89
N GLU A 65 -9.27 4.82 -8.32
CA GLU A 65 -10.54 5.07 -9.04
C GLU A 65 -10.56 6.47 -9.67
N ASN A 66 -10.03 7.46 -8.95
CA ASN A 66 -9.91 8.83 -9.44
C ASN A 66 -8.71 9.05 -10.37
N LYS A 67 -7.87 8.02 -10.60
CA LYS A 67 -6.58 8.12 -11.31
C LYS A 67 -5.65 9.19 -10.72
N ASP A 68 -5.78 9.45 -9.43
CA ASP A 68 -4.92 10.38 -8.70
C ASP A 68 -3.65 9.65 -8.25
N TYR A 69 -2.73 9.48 -9.20
CA TYR A 69 -1.49 8.77 -8.97
C TYR A 69 -0.55 9.49 -8.00
N LEU A 70 -0.66 10.82 -7.87
CA LEU A 70 0.17 11.57 -6.92
C LEU A 70 -0.32 11.34 -5.50
N LEU A 71 -1.64 11.42 -5.26
CA LEU A 71 -2.22 11.04 -3.99
C LEU A 71 -1.90 9.58 -3.64
N PHE A 72 -1.93 8.68 -4.63
CA PHE A 72 -1.53 7.30 -4.43
C PHE A 72 -0.10 7.19 -3.88
N ALA A 73 0.86 7.88 -4.52
CA ALA A 73 2.25 7.91 -4.07
C ALA A 73 2.38 8.49 -2.65
N ASP A 74 1.63 9.54 -2.32
CA ASP A 74 1.62 10.12 -0.98
C ASP A 74 1.08 9.14 0.08
N ILE A 75 0.01 8.40 -0.23
CA ILE A 75 -0.54 7.37 0.67
C ILE A 75 0.52 6.29 0.93
N LEU A 76 1.21 5.82 -0.12
CA LEU A 76 2.30 4.87 0.06
C LEU A 76 3.40 5.43 0.97
N LYS A 77 3.80 6.68 0.75
CA LYS A 77 4.91 7.27 1.47
C LYS A 77 4.61 7.57 2.94
N TYR A 78 3.46 8.17 3.20
CA TYR A 78 3.17 8.78 4.50
C TYR A 78 2.21 7.95 5.35
N GLU A 79 1.40 7.08 4.73
CA GLU A 79 0.51 6.20 5.48
C GLU A 79 1.10 4.78 5.54
N LEU A 80 1.48 4.19 4.41
CA LEU A 80 1.98 2.82 4.40
C LEU A 80 3.40 2.71 4.99
N GLU A 81 4.39 3.42 4.45
CA GLU A 81 5.75 3.29 4.96
C GLU A 81 5.86 3.74 6.43
N ALA A 82 5.21 4.83 6.82
CA ALA A 82 5.27 5.33 8.20
C ALA A 82 4.71 4.35 9.25
N ASN A 83 3.72 3.53 8.89
CA ASN A 83 3.11 2.57 9.82
C ASN A 83 3.77 1.17 9.80
N PHE A 84 4.60 0.87 8.79
CA PHE A 84 5.15 -0.48 8.56
C PHE A 84 6.67 -0.55 8.46
N LYS A 85 7.37 0.60 8.45
CA LYS A 85 8.82 0.65 8.55
C LYS A 85 9.23 0.27 9.97
N VAL A 86 10.04 -0.78 10.08
CA VAL A 86 10.71 -1.18 11.33
C VAL A 86 12.07 -0.51 11.33
N ASP A 87 12.44 0.13 12.44
CA ASP A 87 13.82 0.61 12.68
C ASP A 87 14.83 -0.55 12.69
#